data_AF-A0AAV1KVZ2-F1
#
_entry.id   AF-A0AAV1KVZ2-F1
#
_cell.length_a   1.000
_cell.length_b   1.000
_cell.length_c   1.000
_cell.angle_alpha   90.00
_cell.angle_beta   90.00
_cell.angle_gamma   90.00
#
_symmetry.space_group_name_H-M   'P 1'
#
loop_
_entity.id
_entity.type
_entity.pdbx_description
1 polymer ?
#
loop_
_entity_poly.entity_id
_entity_poly.type
_entity_poly.pdbx_seq_one_letter_code
_entity_poly.pdbx_strand_id
1 'polypeptide(L)'
;MDAENFGSNQEDEIEIIEIMKKFGKYQKVQYFYACLAAFFVTMIHVNYVFVAGDLNYRCRVPECENQYAVYNATWWPNSTIDRCTRPKLKEGIIVGQPCTNESFTDAVEECTDWMYETENTVMATLNLACQPWKSNLIGTIHNMGTLFAMLMSGWLIDSKELLVLSGYNLIQDCVIVLKMTIITFKFHMKTSRMDKI
;
A
#
# COMPACT_ATOMS: atom_id res chain seq x y z
N MET A 1 -32.46 25.49 -32.72
CA MET A 1 -31.92 26.04 -31.47
C MET A 1 -30.51 25.47 -31.36
N ASP A 2 -29.63 25.91 -32.25
CA ASP A 2 -28.27 25.36 -32.39
C ASP A 2 -27.40 26.49 -32.95
N ALA A 3 -26.86 27.35 -32.07
CA ALA A 3 -25.92 28.40 -32.50
C ALA A 3 -25.03 28.99 -31.38
N GLU A 4 -25.20 28.66 -30.10
CA GLU A 4 -24.46 29.33 -29.01
C GLU A 4 -23.42 28.46 -28.27
N ASN A 5 -23.28 27.16 -28.58
CA ASN A 5 -22.37 26.25 -27.85
C ASN A 5 -21.12 25.80 -28.65
N PHE A 6 -20.93 26.32 -29.87
CA PHE A 6 -19.76 26.02 -30.72
C PHE A 6 -18.70 27.13 -30.68
N GLY A 7 -19.06 28.34 -30.23
CA GLY A 7 -18.14 29.48 -30.14
C GLY A 7 -17.21 29.45 -28.91
N SER A 8 -17.70 29.01 -27.75
CA SER A 8 -16.91 28.96 -26.50
C SER A 8 -15.81 27.89 -26.53
N ASN A 9 -16.12 26.69 -27.02
CA ASN A 9 -15.12 25.61 -27.13
C ASN A 9 -14.01 25.95 -28.13
N GLN A 10 -14.29 26.76 -29.15
CA GLN A 10 -13.32 27.10 -30.19
C GLN A 10 -12.38 28.24 -29.76
N GLU A 11 -12.86 29.22 -28.99
CA GLU A 11 -12.00 30.27 -28.40
C GLU A 11 -11.06 29.69 -27.33
N ASP A 12 -11.55 28.84 -26.44
CA ASP A 12 -10.74 28.17 -25.41
C ASP A 12 -9.67 27.25 -26.03
N GLU A 13 -10.02 26.50 -27.09
CA GLU A 13 -9.09 25.60 -27.77
C GLU A 13 -8.01 26.37 -28.55
N ILE A 14 -8.36 27.50 -29.19
CA ILE A 14 -7.41 28.39 -29.87
C ILE A 14 -6.46 29.05 -28.86
N GLU A 15 -6.97 29.50 -27.71
CA GLU A 15 -6.16 30.13 -26.66
C GLU A 15 -5.14 29.14 -26.06
N ILE A 16 -5.55 27.89 -25.80
CA ILE A 16 -4.66 26.82 -25.33
C ILE A 16 -3.57 26.51 -26.37
N ILE A 17 -3.92 26.45 -27.66
CA ILE A 17 -2.97 26.18 -28.74
C ILE A 17 -1.96 27.33 -28.90
N GLU A 18 -2.41 28.58 -28.74
CA GLU A 18 -1.54 29.76 -28.82
C GLU A 18 -0.57 29.84 -27.63
N ILE A 19 -1.04 29.51 -26.43
CA ILE A 19 -0.22 29.34 -25.23
C ILE A 19 0.81 28.21 -25.43
N MET A 20 0.39 27.04 -25.94
CA MET A 20 1.28 25.90 -26.24
C MET A 20 2.32 26.19 -27.34
N LYS A 21 2.03 27.13 -28.25
CA LYS A 21 2.99 27.59 -29.27
C LYS A 21 4.12 28.42 -28.68
N LYS A 22 3.85 29.12 -27.57
CA LYS A 22 4.82 29.92 -26.81
C LYS A 22 5.78 29.08 -25.97
N PHE A 23 5.51 27.78 -25.79
CA PHE A 23 6.38 26.86 -25.05
C PHE A 23 7.67 26.57 -25.82
N GLY A 24 8.80 26.99 -25.27
CA GLY A 24 10.12 26.67 -25.79
C GLY A 24 10.41 25.16 -25.76
N LYS A 25 11.35 24.70 -26.61
CA LYS A 25 11.76 23.26 -26.66
C LYS A 25 12.08 22.70 -25.27
N TYR A 26 12.74 23.50 -24.42
CA TYR A 26 13.10 23.11 -23.06
C TYR A 26 11.90 22.96 -22.11
N GLN A 27 10.90 23.83 -22.22
CA GLN A 27 9.70 23.73 -21.37
C GLN A 27 8.85 22.51 -21.71
N LYS A 28 8.78 22.11 -22.99
CA LYS A 28 8.10 20.87 -23.40
C LYS A 28 8.79 19.63 -22.82
N VAL A 29 10.12 19.62 -22.85
CA VAL A 29 10.93 18.53 -22.28
C VAL A 29 10.74 18.46 -20.76
N GLN A 30 10.78 19.60 -20.07
CA GLN A 30 10.55 19.67 -18.62
C GLN A 30 9.15 19.19 -18.23
N TYR A 31 8.12 19.61 -18.97
CA TYR A 31 6.75 19.17 -18.73
C TYR A 31 6.58 17.67 -18.95
N PHE A 32 7.18 17.11 -20.01
CA PHE A 32 7.18 15.67 -20.26
C PHE A 32 7.79 14.88 -19.10
N TYR A 33 8.95 15.31 -18.58
CA TYR A 33 9.57 14.67 -17.40
C TYR A 33 8.71 14.79 -16.14
N ALA A 34 8.04 15.92 -15.92
CA ALA A 34 7.12 16.08 -14.80
C ALA A 34 5.91 15.13 -14.90
N CYS A 35 5.31 15.00 -16.09
CA CYS A 35 4.24 14.04 -16.34
C CYS A 35 4.71 12.59 -16.15
N LEU A 36 5.91 12.26 -16.63
CA LEU A 36 6.49 10.93 -16.47
C LEU A 36 6.73 10.60 -14.99
N ALA A 37 7.28 11.54 -14.22
CA ALA A 37 7.45 11.38 -12.78
C ALA A 37 6.11 11.18 -12.06
N ALA A 38 5.09 11.99 -12.39
CA ALA A 38 3.75 11.86 -11.83
C ALA A 38 3.11 10.48 -12.15
N PHE A 39 3.33 9.95 -13.35
CA PHE A 39 2.87 8.62 -13.73
C PHE A 39 3.48 7.52 -12.85
N PHE A 40 4.79 7.56 -12.59
CA PHE A 40 5.42 6.57 -11.72
C PHE A 40 4.96 6.67 -10.27
N VAL A 41 4.80 7.89 -9.74
CA VAL A 41 4.30 8.10 -8.38
C VAL A 41 2.88 7.54 -8.24
N THR A 42 1.98 7.86 -9.17
CA THR A 42 0.60 7.33 -9.14
C THR A 42 0.57 5.81 -9.25
N MET A 43 1.43 5.21 -10.08
CA MET A 43 1.56 3.75 -10.19
C MET A 43 1.97 3.10 -8.85
N ILE A 44 2.89 3.71 -8.09
CA ILE A 44 3.31 3.21 -6.77
C ILE A 44 2.15 3.30 -5.76
N HIS A 45 1.42 4.42 -5.74
CA HIS A 45 0.29 4.61 -4.82
C HIS A 45 -0.84 3.61 -5.09
N VAL A 46 -1.15 3.34 -6.36
CA VAL A 46 -2.17 2.36 -6.73
C VAL A 46 -1.75 0.94 -6.30
N ASN A 47 -0.50 0.56 -6.49
CA ASN A 47 0.01 -0.74 -6.05
C ASN A 47 0.02 -0.90 -4.53
N TYR A 48 0.27 0.17 -3.77
CA TYR A 48 0.23 0.13 -2.31
C TYR A 48 -1.16 -0.26 -1.78
N VAL A 49 -2.24 0.23 -2.41
CA VAL A 49 -3.61 -0.12 -2.03
C VAL A 49 -3.88 -1.62 -2.19
N PHE A 50 -3.31 -2.26 -3.21
CA PHE A 50 -3.44 -3.71 -3.42
C PHE A 50 -2.57 -4.53 -2.47
N VAL A 51 -1.37 -4.04 -2.11
CA VAL A 51 -0.49 -4.68 -1.12
C VAL A 51 -1.04 -4.54 0.31
N ALA A 52 -1.78 -3.46 0.57
CA ALA A 52 -2.52 -3.23 1.81
C ALA A 52 -3.94 -3.83 1.79
N GLY A 53 -4.29 -4.59 0.74
CA GLY A 53 -5.60 -5.23 0.59
C GLY A 53 -5.93 -6.22 1.71
N ASP A 54 -7.22 -6.42 1.93
CA ASP A 54 -7.74 -7.33 2.96
C ASP A 54 -7.31 -8.76 2.66
N LEU A 55 -6.56 -9.37 3.58
CA LEU A 55 -6.20 -10.78 3.51
C LEU A 55 -7.04 -11.55 4.50
N ASN A 56 -7.27 -12.82 4.19
CA ASN A 56 -7.87 -13.68 5.18
C ASN A 56 -6.86 -13.94 6.30
N TYR A 57 -7.26 -13.57 7.51
CA TYR A 57 -6.53 -13.84 8.73
C TYR A 57 -7.48 -14.44 9.76
N ARG A 58 -6.95 -15.29 10.62
CA ARG A 58 -7.66 -15.87 11.77
C ARG A 58 -6.91 -15.56 13.05
N CYS A 59 -7.55 -15.72 14.20
CA CYS A 59 -6.86 -15.56 15.47
C CYS A 59 -5.91 -16.74 15.73
N ARG A 60 -4.74 -16.44 16.28
CA ARG A 60 -3.78 -17.43 16.75
C ARG A 60 -4.27 -17.99 18.09
N VAL A 61 -4.20 -19.31 18.26
CA VAL A 61 -4.56 -20.00 19.51
C VAL A 61 -3.37 -20.83 19.96
N PRO A 62 -2.47 -20.27 20.78
CA PRO A 62 -1.25 -20.97 21.18
C PRO A 62 -1.51 -22.29 21.92
N GLU A 63 -2.68 -22.43 22.55
CA GLU A 63 -3.09 -23.62 23.29
C GLU A 63 -3.32 -24.84 22.37
N CYS A 64 -3.73 -24.59 21.12
CA CYS A 64 -4.12 -25.59 20.12
C CYS A 64 -3.11 -25.74 18.97
N GLU A 65 -2.11 -24.86 18.89
CA GLU A 65 -1.17 -24.78 17.78
C GLU A 65 0.16 -25.48 18.10
N ASN A 66 0.63 -26.30 17.15
CA ASN A 66 1.96 -26.91 17.20
C ASN A 66 3.04 -25.94 16.66
N GLN A 67 4.32 -26.34 16.72
CA GLN A 67 5.46 -25.58 16.17
C GLN A 67 5.29 -25.14 14.70
N TYR A 68 4.48 -25.86 13.92
CA TYR A 68 4.10 -25.51 12.55
C TYR A 68 2.60 -25.23 12.50
N ALA A 69 2.24 -23.99 12.81
CA ALA A 69 0.86 -23.56 12.82
C ALA A 69 0.42 -23.20 11.39
N VAL A 70 -0.65 -23.85 10.92
CA VAL A 70 -1.20 -23.71 9.57
C VAL A 70 -2.43 -22.80 9.62
N TYR A 71 -2.59 -21.92 8.62
CA TYR A 71 -3.75 -21.04 8.51
C TYR A 71 -5.07 -21.83 8.49
N ASN A 72 -5.18 -22.86 7.64
CA ASN A 72 -6.37 -23.69 7.57
C ASN A 72 -6.31 -24.82 8.62
N ALA A 73 -6.85 -24.56 9.81
CA ALA A 73 -6.91 -25.52 10.90
C ALA A 73 -8.24 -26.27 10.87
N THR A 74 -8.19 -27.61 10.84
CA THR A 74 -9.40 -28.48 10.82
C THR A 74 -10.25 -28.38 12.08
N TRP A 75 -9.70 -27.82 13.15
CA TRP A 75 -10.34 -27.64 14.46
C TRP A 75 -10.95 -26.25 14.66
N TRP A 76 -10.74 -25.32 13.72
CA TRP A 76 -11.27 -23.96 13.86
C TRP A 76 -12.78 -23.95 13.58
N PRO A 77 -13.62 -23.44 14.50
CA PRO A 77 -15.05 -23.42 14.32
C PRO A 77 -15.43 -22.47 13.17
N ASN A 78 -16.15 -22.99 12.17
CA ASN A 78 -16.60 -22.23 10.99
C ASN A 78 -17.74 -21.22 11.32
N SER A 79 -18.12 -21.09 12.60
CA SER A 79 -19.19 -20.23 13.10
C SER A 79 -18.71 -18.84 13.55
N THR A 80 -17.39 -18.57 13.56
CA THR A 80 -16.86 -17.25 13.92
C THR A 80 -17.07 -16.27 12.76
N ILE A 81 -18.11 -15.45 12.85
CA ILE A 81 -18.46 -14.42 11.86
C ILE A 81 -17.51 -13.21 11.96
N ASP A 82 -16.95 -12.95 13.14
CA ASP A 82 -16.05 -11.82 13.38
C ASP A 82 -14.58 -12.26 13.44
N ARG A 83 -13.71 -11.54 12.71
CA ARG A 83 -12.28 -11.85 12.52
C ARG A 83 -11.40 -11.34 13.67
N CYS A 84 -11.99 -10.55 14.57
CA CYS A 84 -11.29 -9.88 15.66
C CYS A 84 -11.55 -10.51 17.03
N THR A 85 -12.50 -11.43 17.08
CA THR A 85 -12.87 -12.14 18.29
C THR A 85 -12.69 -13.64 18.07
N ARG A 86 -12.26 -14.34 19.13
CA ARG A 86 -12.16 -15.80 19.16
C ARG A 86 -13.03 -16.36 20.29
N PRO A 87 -13.65 -17.53 20.11
CA PRO A 87 -14.37 -18.18 21.19
C PRO A 87 -13.38 -18.70 22.25
N LYS A 88 -13.77 -18.60 23.52
CA LYS A 88 -12.96 -19.07 24.65
C LYS A 88 -12.86 -20.59 24.67
N LEU A 89 -11.69 -21.11 25.02
CA LEU A 89 -11.52 -22.54 25.26
C LEU A 89 -12.29 -22.96 26.52
N LYS A 90 -12.86 -24.17 26.50
CA LYS A 90 -13.44 -24.79 27.70
C LYS A 90 -12.36 -25.06 28.74
N GLU A 91 -12.71 -24.89 30.01
CA GLU A 91 -11.82 -25.21 31.14
C GLU A 91 -11.46 -26.71 31.13
N GLY A 92 -10.17 -27.04 31.05
CA GLY A 92 -9.66 -28.42 31.09
C GLY A 92 -8.81 -28.86 29.89
N ILE A 93 -8.66 -28.02 28.85
CA ILE A 93 -7.74 -28.31 27.74
C ILE A 93 -6.32 -27.89 28.13
N ILE A 94 -5.39 -28.85 28.07
CA ILE A 94 -3.97 -28.63 28.36
C ILE A 94 -3.27 -28.13 27.10
N VAL A 95 -2.35 -27.17 27.28
CA VAL A 95 -1.46 -26.65 26.23
C VAL A 95 -0.81 -27.81 25.46
N GLY A 96 -1.08 -27.91 24.15
CA GLY A 96 -0.51 -28.94 23.27
C GLY A 96 -1.40 -30.15 23.00
N GLN A 97 -2.67 -30.17 23.45
CA GLN A 97 -3.64 -31.16 22.97
C GLN A 97 -4.24 -30.75 21.60
N PRO A 98 -4.55 -31.72 20.73
CA PRO A 98 -5.26 -31.44 19.49
C PRO A 98 -6.67 -30.95 19.80
N CYS A 99 -6.93 -29.67 19.51
CA CYS A 99 -8.26 -29.09 19.68
C CYS A 99 -9.23 -29.65 18.64
N THR A 100 -10.52 -29.64 18.98
CA THR A 100 -11.62 -30.03 18.08
C THR A 100 -12.68 -28.93 18.10
N ASN A 101 -13.61 -28.91 17.14
CA ASN A 101 -14.65 -27.86 17.07
C ASN A 101 -15.48 -27.73 18.38
N GLU A 102 -15.58 -28.80 19.17
CA GLU A 102 -16.32 -28.84 20.44
C GLU A 102 -15.55 -28.28 21.64
N SER A 103 -14.26 -27.97 21.45
CA SER A 103 -13.36 -27.44 22.48
C SER A 103 -13.66 -25.98 22.86
N PHE A 104 -14.50 -25.30 22.06
CA PHE A 104 -14.82 -23.89 22.21
C PHE A 104 -16.15 -23.70 22.97
N THR A 105 -16.22 -22.60 23.72
CA THR A 105 -17.42 -22.14 24.43
C THR A 105 -18.09 -21.02 23.63
N ASP A 106 -19.37 -20.77 23.88
CA ASP A 106 -20.12 -19.66 23.24
C ASP A 106 -19.65 -18.26 23.68
N ALA A 107 -18.82 -18.17 24.72
CA ALA A 107 -18.22 -16.91 25.16
C ALA A 107 -17.06 -16.52 24.25
N VAL A 108 -17.00 -15.24 23.86
CA VAL A 108 -15.95 -14.69 22.98
C VAL A 108 -14.95 -13.83 23.75
N GLU A 109 -13.72 -13.75 23.23
CA GLU A 109 -12.64 -12.88 23.70
C GLU A 109 -11.91 -12.19 22.53
N GLU A 110 -11.28 -11.06 22.80
CA GLU A 110 -10.51 -10.32 21.79
C GLU A 110 -9.19 -11.03 21.46
N CYS A 111 -8.83 -11.01 20.18
CA CYS A 111 -7.60 -11.63 19.70
C CYS A 111 -6.40 -10.69 19.83
N THR A 112 -5.29 -11.19 20.37
CA THR A 112 -4.01 -10.45 20.47
C THR A 112 -3.04 -10.77 19.34
N ASP A 113 -3.16 -11.96 18.76
CA ASP A 113 -2.27 -12.49 17.73
C ASP A 113 -3.08 -13.10 16.60
N TRP A 114 -2.54 -12.98 15.38
CA TRP A 114 -3.21 -13.43 14.17
C TRP A 114 -2.32 -14.34 13.33
N MET A 115 -2.98 -15.17 12.53
CA MET A 115 -2.41 -16.04 11.54
C MET A 115 -2.96 -15.68 10.17
N TYR A 116 -2.04 -15.36 9.26
CA TYR A 116 -2.36 -14.89 7.91
C TYR A 116 -2.30 -16.06 6.93
N GLU A 117 -3.16 -16.04 5.90
CA GLU A 117 -3.12 -17.00 4.79
C GLU A 117 -1.80 -16.92 4.01
N THR A 118 -1.21 -15.72 3.89
CA THR A 118 0.04 -15.49 3.17
C THR A 118 0.87 -14.42 3.87
N GLU A 119 2.18 -14.65 3.97
CA GLU A 119 3.13 -13.74 4.65
C GLU A 119 3.64 -12.59 3.75
N ASN A 120 3.37 -12.63 2.44
CA ASN A 120 3.95 -11.68 1.48
C ASN A 120 3.35 -10.27 1.51
N THR A 121 2.54 -9.94 2.51
CA THR A 121 1.82 -8.67 2.56
C THR A 121 2.26 -7.82 3.73
N VAL A 122 2.04 -6.51 3.59
CA VAL A 122 2.40 -5.53 4.62
C VAL A 122 1.60 -5.78 5.91
N MET A 123 0.34 -6.22 5.78
CA MET A 123 -0.51 -6.56 6.91
C MET A 123 0.02 -7.75 7.71
N ALA A 124 0.47 -8.81 7.02
CA ALA A 124 1.04 -9.98 7.66
C ALA A 124 2.40 -9.68 8.31
N THR A 125 3.26 -8.95 7.61
CA THR A 125 4.62 -8.62 8.09
C THR A 125 4.60 -7.73 9.34
N LEU A 126 3.69 -6.76 9.39
CA LEU A 126 3.60 -5.82 10.51
C LEU A 126 2.63 -6.29 11.61
N ASN A 127 1.91 -7.40 11.39
CA ASN A 127 0.89 -7.97 12.28
C ASN A 127 -0.21 -6.96 12.69
N LEU A 128 -0.89 -6.39 11.70
CA LEU A 128 -1.85 -5.27 11.86
C LEU A 128 -3.34 -5.67 11.84
N ALA A 129 -3.64 -6.97 11.89
CA ALA A 129 -5.03 -7.43 11.88
C ALA A 129 -5.86 -6.78 12.99
N CYS A 130 -7.11 -6.41 12.65
CA CYS A 130 -8.07 -5.77 13.55
C CYS A 130 -7.64 -4.44 14.19
N GLN A 131 -6.58 -3.80 13.69
CA GLN A 131 -6.12 -2.49 14.16
C GLN A 131 -6.11 -1.45 13.03
N PRO A 132 -7.29 -0.93 12.63
CA PRO A 132 -7.41 -0.04 11.48
C PRO A 132 -6.60 1.26 11.63
N TRP A 133 -6.43 1.74 12.86
CA TRP A 133 -5.67 2.95 13.15
C TRP A 133 -4.18 2.83 12.81
N LYS A 134 -3.59 1.63 12.89
CA LYS A 134 -2.17 1.41 12.57
C LYS A 134 -1.91 1.49 11.07
N SER A 135 -2.83 0.99 10.24
CA SER A 135 -2.72 1.12 8.77
C SER A 135 -2.85 2.58 8.35
N ASN A 136 -3.82 3.29 8.94
CA ASN A 136 -4.00 4.73 8.69
C ASN A 136 -2.76 5.55 9.13
N LEU A 137 -2.06 5.12 10.18
CA LEU A 137 -0.84 5.76 10.65
C LEU A 137 0.30 5.68 9.61
N ILE A 138 0.43 4.57 8.89
CA ILE A 138 1.44 4.42 7.84
C ILE A 138 1.19 5.47 6.73
N GLY A 139 -0.09 5.64 6.34
CA GLY A 139 -0.49 6.66 5.37
C GLY A 139 -0.22 8.09 5.84
N THR A 140 -0.49 8.40 7.11
CA THR A 140 -0.23 9.75 7.65
C THR A 140 1.27 10.06 7.74
N ILE A 141 2.10 9.09 8.13
CA ILE A 141 3.57 9.24 8.14
C ILE A 141 4.09 9.51 6.72
N HIS A 142 3.56 8.80 5.72
CA HIS A 142 3.94 9.01 4.32
C HIS A 142 3.61 10.45 3.84
N ASN A 143 2.38 10.91 4.10
CA ASN A 143 1.96 12.25 3.71
C ASN A 143 2.76 13.33 4.46
N MET A 144 3.00 13.14 5.76
CA MET A 144 3.79 14.05 6.57
C MET A 144 5.25 14.12 6.09
N GLY A 145 5.88 12.98 5.82
CA GLY A 145 7.23 12.93 5.26
C GLY A 145 7.33 13.65 3.91
N THR A 146 6.33 13.50 3.05
CA THR A 146 6.26 14.19 1.76
C THR A 146 6.12 15.70 1.94
N LEU A 147 5.27 16.16 2.86
CA LEU A 147 5.14 17.58 3.19
C LEU A 147 6.45 18.18 3.69
N PHE A 148 7.14 17.50 4.61
CA PHE A 148 8.45 17.95 5.10
C PHE A 148 9.50 17.97 3.98
N ALA A 149 9.52 16.97 3.10
CA ALA A 149 10.44 16.94 1.96
C ALA A 149 10.20 18.11 1.00
N MET A 150 8.94 18.43 0.70
CA MET A 150 8.59 19.58 -0.14
C MET A 150 9.04 20.90 0.50
N LEU A 151 8.79 21.11 1.80
CA LEU A 151 9.24 22.30 2.52
C LEU A 151 10.77 22.45 2.51
N MET A 152 11.48 21.36 2.76
CA MET A 152 12.95 21.34 2.72
C MET A 152 13.46 21.63 1.30
N SER A 153 12.85 21.05 0.28
CA SER A 153 13.22 21.31 -1.12
C SER A 153 13.03 22.77 -1.50
N GLY A 154 11.92 23.40 -1.09
CA GLY A 154 11.67 24.83 -1.34
C GLY A 154 12.70 25.72 -0.67
N TRP A 155 13.07 25.42 0.58
CA TRP A 155 14.10 26.17 1.31
C TRP A 155 15.49 26.04 0.66
N LEU A 156 15.84 24.86 0.17
CA LEU A 156 17.10 24.60 -0.53
C LEU A 156 17.17 25.23 -1.93
N ILE A 157 16.03 25.45 -2.60
CA ILE A 157 15.99 26.08 -3.93
C ILE A 157 16.25 27.58 -3.84
N ASP A 158 15.85 28.24 -2.75
CA ASP A 158 16.08 29.67 -2.52
C ASP A 158 17.52 30.00 -2.12
N SER A 159 18.24 29.05 -1.50
CA SER A 159 19.69 29.19 -1.31
C SER A 159 20.39 28.88 -2.64
N LYS A 160 21.31 29.75 -3.08
CA LYS A 160 21.89 29.80 -4.44
C LYS A 160 22.75 28.59 -4.86
N GLU A 161 22.57 27.41 -4.24
CA GLU A 161 23.25 26.14 -4.53
C GLU A 161 22.58 25.32 -5.65
N LEU A 162 21.81 26.01 -6.49
CA LEU A 162 20.87 25.49 -7.49
C LEU A 162 21.49 24.56 -8.56
N LEU A 163 22.78 24.70 -8.87
CA LEU A 163 23.42 23.97 -9.98
C LEU A 163 24.00 22.60 -9.59
N VAL A 164 24.48 22.43 -8.36
CA VAL A 164 25.11 21.17 -7.92
C VAL A 164 24.06 20.23 -7.30
N LEU A 165 23.09 20.78 -6.55
CA LEU A 165 22.05 20.01 -5.91
C LEU A 165 20.94 19.56 -6.86
N SER A 166 20.59 20.34 -7.90
CA SER A 166 19.54 19.91 -8.85
C SER A 166 19.96 18.70 -9.67
N GLY A 167 21.23 18.62 -10.10
CA GLY A 167 21.76 17.46 -10.81
C GLY A 167 21.79 16.21 -9.92
N TYR A 168 22.25 16.34 -8.67
CA TYR A 168 22.30 15.22 -7.73
C TYR A 168 20.91 14.71 -7.33
N ASN A 169 19.95 15.60 -7.04
CA ASN A 169 18.59 15.21 -6.70
C ASN A 169 17.86 14.55 -7.89
N LEU A 170 18.00 15.07 -9.12
CA LEU A 170 17.46 14.42 -10.32
C LEU A 170 18.02 13.02 -10.56
N ILE A 171 19.34 12.86 -10.37
CA ILE A 171 19.99 11.54 -10.46
C ILE A 171 19.49 10.62 -9.35
N GLN A 172 19.35 11.12 -8.12
CA GLN A 172 18.90 10.33 -6.98
C GLN A 172 17.43 9.91 -7.14
N ASP A 173 16.55 10.80 -7.59
CA ASP A 173 15.15 10.49 -7.88
C ASP A 173 15.04 9.47 -9.01
N CYS A 174 15.84 9.59 -10.07
CA CYS A 174 15.90 8.59 -11.13
C CYS A 174 16.38 7.23 -10.61
N VAL A 175 17.41 7.19 -9.76
CA VAL A 175 17.93 5.95 -9.15
C VAL A 175 16.91 5.33 -8.20
N ILE A 176 16.16 6.14 -7.43
CA ILE A 176 15.10 5.68 -6.54
C ILE A 176 13.94 5.09 -7.36
N VAL A 177 13.45 5.80 -8.38
CA VAL A 177 12.36 5.33 -9.25
C VAL A 177 12.76 4.02 -9.95
N LEU A 178 14.00 3.93 -10.44
CA LEU A 178 14.51 2.76 -11.13
C LEU A 178 14.70 1.56 -10.18
N LYS A 179 15.19 1.80 -8.96
CA LYS A 179 15.24 0.75 -7.92
C LYS A 179 13.86 0.29 -7.49
N MET A 180 12.92 1.21 -7.30
CA MET A 180 11.55 0.88 -6.88
C MET A 180 10.81 0.08 -7.96
N THR A 181 10.94 0.45 -9.24
CA THR A 181 10.37 -0.35 -10.34
C THR A 181 10.99 -1.76 -10.42
N ILE A 182 12.30 -1.91 -10.21
CA ILE A 182 12.94 -3.22 -10.14
C ILE A 182 12.42 -4.05 -8.96
N ILE A 183 12.22 -3.43 -7.79
CA ILE A 183 11.68 -4.11 -6.61
C ILE A 183 10.24 -4.54 -6.84
N THR A 184 9.38 -3.66 -7.34
CA THR A 184 7.97 -3.97 -7.67
C THR A 184 7.88 -5.07 -8.74
N PHE A 185 8.72 -5.00 -9.77
CA PHE A 185 8.78 -6.04 -10.80
C PHE A 185 9.26 -7.39 -10.22
N LYS A 186 10.28 -7.39 -9.36
CA LYS A 186 10.74 -8.60 -8.65
C LYS A 186 9.65 -9.16 -7.73
N PHE A 187 8.91 -8.31 -7.04
CA PHE A 187 7.82 -8.71 -6.16
C PHE A 187 6.67 -9.31 -6.97
N HIS A 188 6.25 -8.66 -8.06
CA HIS A 188 5.22 -9.17 -8.97
C HIS A 188 5.63 -10.50 -9.63
N MET A 189 6.88 -10.62 -10.08
CA MET A 189 7.42 -11.88 -10.60
C MET A 189 7.47 -13.00 -9.56
N LYS A 190 7.70 -12.67 -8.28
CA LYS A 190 7.68 -13.63 -7.18
C LYS A 190 6.25 -14.10 -6.91
N THR A 191 5.27 -13.21 -6.92
CA THR A 191 3.84 -13.54 -6.80
C THR A 191 3.34 -14.39 -7.97
N SER A 192 3.58 -13.99 -9.22
CA SER A 192 3.20 -14.77 -10.42
C SER A 192 3.85 -16.15 -10.53
N ARG A 193 4.99 -16.37 -9.85
CA ARG A 193 5.65 -17.68 -9.80
C ARG A 193 5.02 -18.61 -8.77
N MET A 194 4.37 -18.08 -7.74
CA MET A 194 3.68 -18.89 -6.73
C MET A 194 2.24 -19.25 -7.15
N ASP A 195 1.59 -18.45 -7.99
CA ASP A 195 0.26 -18.79 -8.56
C ASP A 195 0.31 -19.95 -9.59
N LYS A 196 1.50 -20.44 -9.94
CA LYS A 196 1.73 -21.53 -10.90
C LYS A 196 2.21 -22.85 -10.26
N ILE A 197 2.25 -22.93 -8.92
CA ILE A 197 2.58 -24.14 -8.15
C ILE A 197 1.37 -24.52 -7.32
#